data_AF-Q17V49-F1
#
_entry.id   AF-Q17V49-F1
#
_cell.length_a   1.000
_cell.length_b   1.000
_cell.length_c   1.000
_cell.angle_alpha   90.00
_cell.angle_beta   90.00
_cell.angle_gamma   90.00
#
_symmetry.space_group_name_H-M   'P 1'
#
loop_
_entity.id
_entity.type
_entity.pdbx_description
1 polymer ?
#
loop_
_entity_poly.entity_id
_entity_poly.type
_entity_poly.pdbx_seq_one_letter_code
_entity_poly.pdbx_strand_id
1 'polypeptide(L)'
;MELTKMEISNFRSIKDLEIKAKEFLPNARLMAAGGREVVFKDNDKKEAKLFEYGINAVVLGDYLTTKGKAPKKDIERLLSYGLKMAASCH
;
A
#
# COMPACT_ATOMS: atom_id res chain seq x y z
N MET A 1 25.49 0.94 -12.11
CA MET A 1 24.55 1.05 -10.97
C MET A 1 24.11 -0.35 -10.63
N GLU A 2 24.68 -0.93 -9.59
CA GLU A 2 24.43 -2.32 -9.20
C GLU A 2 23.04 -2.36 -8.54
N LEU A 3 22.10 -3.09 -9.13
CA LEU A 3 20.78 -3.33 -8.53
C LEU A 3 20.96 -4.31 -7.37
N THR A 4 21.19 -3.79 -6.17
CA THR A 4 21.15 -4.61 -4.95
C THR A 4 19.74 -5.18 -4.79
N LYS A 5 19.63 -6.51 -4.80
CA LYS A 5 18.35 -7.19 -4.54
C LYS A 5 17.92 -6.91 -3.11
N MET A 6 16.74 -6.34 -2.94
CA MET A 6 16.12 -6.15 -1.63
C MET A 6 15.36 -7.44 -1.27
N GLU A 7 15.92 -8.24 -0.36
CA GLU A 7 15.25 -9.45 0.14
C GLU A 7 14.21 -9.10 1.22
N ILE A 8 12.95 -9.48 0.97
CA ILE A 8 11.80 -9.16 1.84
C ILE A 8 11.90 -9.86 3.21
N SER A 9 12.56 -11.02 3.28
CA SER A 9 12.76 -11.82 4.50
C SER A 9 13.55 -11.08 5.60
N ASN A 10 14.31 -10.05 5.26
CA ASN A 10 15.15 -9.31 6.20
C ASN A 10 14.41 -8.17 6.92
N PHE A 11 13.15 -7.88 6.55
CA PHE A 11 12.36 -6.84 7.19
C PHE A 11 11.50 -7.41 8.31
N ARG A 12 11.59 -6.78 9.49
CA ARG A 12 10.83 -7.17 10.68
C ARG A 12 9.42 -6.58 10.69
N SER A 13 9.19 -5.53 9.90
CA SER A 13 7.91 -4.85 9.81
C SER A 13 7.68 -4.25 8.43
N ILE A 14 6.41 -3.98 8.11
CA ILE A 14 6.02 -3.29 6.87
C ILE A 14 6.60 -1.86 6.83
N LYS A 15 6.70 -1.21 8.00
CA LYS A 15 7.31 0.12 8.12
C LYS A 15 8.76 0.13 7.63
N ASP A 16 9.56 -0.86 8.02
CA ASP A 16 10.97 -0.94 7.63
C ASP A 16 11.10 -1.13 6.10
N LEU A 17 10.20 -1.93 5.51
CA LEU A 17 10.15 -2.15 4.07
C LEU A 17 9.81 -0.85 3.32
N GLU A 18 8.81 -0.10 3.78
CA GLU A 18 8.39 1.14 3.12
C GLU A 18 9.45 2.23 3.19
N ILE A 19 10.06 2.43 4.35
CA ILE A 19 11.16 3.39 4.53
C ILE A 19 12.30 3.02 3.58
N LYS A 20 12.69 1.74 3.55
CA LYS A 20 13.80 1.29 2.70
C LYS A 20 13.46 1.44 1.22
N ALA A 21 12.24 1.10 0.81
CA ALA A 21 11.78 1.32 -0.56
C ALA A 21 11.86 2.80 -0.96
N LYS A 22 11.51 3.73 -0.07
CA LYS A 22 11.65 5.18 -0.33
C LYS A 22 13.10 5.65 -0.38
N GLU A 23 14.01 5.08 0.41
CA GLU A 23 15.44 5.39 0.29
C GLU A 23 16.00 4.98 -1.09
N PHE A 24 15.62 3.81 -1.60
CA PHE A 24 16.10 3.31 -2.90
C PHE A 24 15.37 3.93 -4.09
N LEU A 25 14.08 4.27 -3.92
CA LEU A 25 13.19 4.75 -4.98
C LEU A 25 12.48 6.04 -4.56
N PRO A 26 13.21 7.14 -4.33
CA PRO A 26 12.67 8.36 -3.73
C PRO A 26 11.52 8.99 -4.54
N ASN A 27 11.59 8.88 -5.87
CA ASN A 27 10.61 9.45 -6.78
C ASN A 27 9.54 8.45 -7.23
N ALA A 28 9.61 7.19 -6.80
CA ALA A 28 8.65 6.18 -7.23
C ALA A 28 7.35 6.25 -6.42
N ARG A 29 6.25 5.96 -7.12
CA ARG A 29 4.97 5.65 -6.52
C ARG A 29 5.04 4.25 -5.93
N LEU A 30 4.75 4.12 -4.64
CA LEU A 30 4.68 2.84 -3.95
C LEU A 30 3.22 2.44 -3.82
N MET A 31 2.87 1.28 -4.36
CA MET A 31 1.49 0.83 -4.49
C MET A 31 1.24 -0.44 -3.70
N ALA A 32 0.19 -0.44 -2.86
CA ALA A 32 -0.35 -1.65 -2.28
C ALA A 32 -1.32 -2.31 -3.26
N ALA A 33 -1.03 -3.53 -3.67
CA ALA A 33 -1.87 -4.29 -4.59
C ALA A 33 -2.64 -5.42 -3.85
N GLY A 34 -2.94 -6.51 -4.54
CA GLY A 34 -3.75 -7.62 -4.01
C GLY A 34 -3.26 -8.19 -2.68
N GLY A 35 -4.18 -8.75 -1.91
CA GLY A 35 -3.90 -9.41 -0.63
C GLY A 35 -4.07 -8.53 0.61
N ARG A 36 -4.36 -7.23 0.48
CA ARG A 36 -4.65 -6.34 1.63
C ARG A 36 -5.76 -6.91 2.52
N GLU A 37 -6.82 -7.41 1.91
CA GLU A 37 -7.97 -8.01 2.60
C GLU A 37 -7.56 -9.24 3.43
N VAL A 38 -6.62 -10.05 2.94
CA VAL A 38 -6.12 -11.25 3.63
C VAL A 38 -5.15 -10.87 4.75
N VAL A 39 -4.27 -9.90 4.48
CA VAL A 39 -3.24 -9.43 5.43
C VAL A 39 -3.88 -8.67 6.59
N PHE A 40 -4.86 -7.82 6.32
CA PHE A 40 -5.42 -6.93 7.34
C PHE A 40 -6.73 -7.44 7.94
N LYS A 41 -7.47 -8.37 7.31
CA LYS A 41 -8.70 -8.99 7.86
C LYS A 41 -9.64 -8.01 8.59
N ASP A 42 -9.96 -6.89 7.92
CA ASP A 42 -10.79 -5.80 8.47
C ASP A 42 -10.18 -5.00 9.64
N ASN A 43 -8.88 -5.09 9.86
CA ASN A 43 -8.14 -4.22 10.78
C ASN A 43 -7.75 -2.91 10.09
N ASP A 44 -8.73 -2.02 10.00
CA ASP A 44 -8.62 -0.72 9.35
C ASP A 44 -7.47 0.13 9.90
N LYS A 45 -7.20 0.06 11.22
CA LYS A 45 -6.08 0.79 11.84
C LYS A 45 -4.72 0.31 11.35
N LYS A 46 -4.54 -0.98 11.07
CA LYS A 46 -3.27 -1.53 10.59
C LYS A 46 -3.06 -1.24 9.11
N GLU A 47 -4.12 -1.29 8.31
CA GLU A 47 -4.02 -0.95 6.90
C GLU A 47 -3.78 0.56 6.70
N ALA A 48 -4.41 1.42 7.50
CA ALA A 48 -4.18 2.87 7.47
C ALA A 48 -2.70 3.24 7.64
N LYS A 49 -1.95 2.47 8.46
CA LYS A 49 -0.51 2.68 8.68
C LYS A 49 0.35 2.50 7.44
N LEU A 50 -0.11 1.77 6.43
CA LEU A 50 0.59 1.69 5.13
C LEU A 50 0.78 3.08 4.53
N PHE A 51 -0.24 3.92 4.66
CA PHE A 51 -0.23 5.24 4.04
C PHE A 51 0.58 6.28 4.85
N GLU A 52 0.96 5.94 6.09
CA GLU A 52 1.82 6.80 6.92
C GLU A 52 3.31 6.70 6.56
N TYR A 53 3.77 5.56 6.01
CA TYR A 53 5.21 5.29 5.88
C TYR A 53 5.76 5.35 4.45
N GLY A 54 4.90 5.45 3.43
CA GLY A 54 5.36 5.69 2.05
C GLY A 54 4.47 5.14 0.94
N ILE A 55 3.54 4.23 1.23
CA ILE A 55 2.53 3.81 0.25
C ILE A 55 1.63 5.01 -0.09
N ASN A 56 1.51 5.32 -1.38
CA ASN A 56 0.72 6.44 -1.86
C ASN A 56 -0.21 6.07 -3.03
N ALA A 57 -0.37 4.76 -3.27
CA ALA A 57 -1.30 4.24 -4.25
C ALA A 57 -1.84 2.88 -3.81
N VAL A 58 -3.04 2.56 -4.29
CA VAL A 58 -3.69 1.29 -3.97
C VAL A 58 -4.54 0.82 -5.15
N VAL A 59 -4.56 -0.49 -5.39
CA VAL A 59 -5.48 -1.10 -6.36
C VAL A 59 -6.81 -1.38 -5.66
N LEU A 60 -7.90 -0.95 -6.29
CA LEU A 60 -9.28 -1.11 -5.80
C LEU A 60 -9.95 -2.29 -6.51
N GLY A 61 -10.94 -2.90 -5.85
CA GLY A 61 -11.75 -3.97 -6.44
C GLY A 61 -11.23 -5.37 -6.13
N ASP A 62 -11.75 -6.36 -6.86
CA ASP A 62 -11.59 -7.79 -6.61
C ASP A 62 -10.97 -8.56 -7.78
N TYR A 63 -10.24 -7.86 -8.66
CA TYR A 63 -9.79 -8.37 -9.96
C TYR A 63 -8.38 -9.00 -9.97
N LEU A 64 -7.59 -8.91 -8.90
CA LEU A 64 -6.19 -9.36 -8.93
C LEU A 64 -6.01 -10.86 -8.60
N THR A 65 -5.87 -11.19 -7.32
CA THR A 65 -5.46 -12.54 -6.88
C THR A 65 -6.29 -13.05 -5.72
N THR A 66 -6.94 -12.16 -4.99
CA THR A 66 -7.82 -12.43 -3.86
C THR A 66 -9.11 -11.64 -4.04
N LYS A 67 -10.22 -12.17 -3.52
CA LYS A 67 -11.51 -11.47 -3.59
C LYS A 67 -11.44 -10.24 -2.71
N GLY A 68 -11.20 -9.09 -3.34
CA GLY A 68 -11.23 -7.80 -2.70
C GLY A 68 -12.66 -7.33 -2.38
N LYS A 69 -12.76 -6.06 -1.97
CA LYS A 69 -14.05 -5.39 -1.74
C LYS A 69 -14.47 -4.65 -2.99
N ALA A 70 -15.77 -4.41 -3.15
CA ALA A 70 -16.28 -3.56 -4.21
C ALA A 70 -15.57 -2.19 -4.18
N PRO A 71 -15.18 -1.61 -5.33
CA PRO A 71 -14.37 -0.38 -5.37
C PRO A 71 -14.94 0.76 -4.53
N LYS A 72 -16.26 0.92 -4.50
CA LYS A 72 -16.94 1.93 -3.68
C LYS A 72 -16.66 1.78 -2.18
N LYS A 73 -16.70 0.56 -1.64
CA LYS A 73 -16.43 0.29 -0.23
C LYS A 73 -14.98 0.56 0.13
N ASP A 74 -14.05 0.25 -0.78
CA ASP A 74 -12.65 0.60 -0.59
C ASP A 74 -12.43 2.11 -0.58
N ILE A 75 -13.09 2.86 -1.48
CA ILE A 75 -13.02 4.33 -1.49
C ILE A 75 -13.52 4.91 -0.15
N GLU A 76 -14.71 4.49 0.30
CA GLU A 76 -15.29 4.95 1.57
C GLU A 76 -14.34 4.70 2.76
N ARG A 77 -13.69 3.54 2.76
CA ARG A 77 -12.73 3.16 3.79
C ARG A 77 -11.43 3.96 3.73
N LEU A 78 -10.88 4.18 2.53
CA LEU A 78 -9.67 5.01 2.38
C LEU A 78 -9.93 6.46 2.82
N LEU A 79 -11.11 6.99 2.51
CA LEU A 79 -11.52 8.31 2.97
C LEU A 79 -11.69 8.37 4.50
N SER A 80 -12.16 7.28 5.14
CA SER A 80 -12.27 7.22 6.61
C SER A 80 -10.92 7.26 7.33
N TYR A 81 -9.83 6.92 6.64
CA TYR A 81 -8.45 7.07 7.15
C TYR A 81 -7.95 8.53 7.08
N GLY A 82 -8.74 9.46 6.52
CA GLY A 82 -8.34 10.85 6.31
C GLY A 82 -7.53 11.09 5.04
N LEU A 83 -7.47 10.09 4.14
CA LEU A 83 -6.76 10.20 2.87
C LEU A 83 -7.56 10.99 1.84
N LYS A 84 -6.86 11.58 0.86
CA LYS A 84 -7.46 12.30 -0.27
C LYS A 84 -7.09 11.62 -1.56
N MET A 85 -8.03 11.56 -2.50
CA MET A 85 -7.78 11.06 -3.84
C MET A 85 -6.94 12.07 -4.62
N ALA A 86 -5.96 11.57 -5.39
CA ALA A 86 -5.18 12.41 -6.28
C ALA A 86 -6.08 12.96 -7.40
N ALA A 87 -6.00 14.27 -7.67
CA ALA A 87 -6.77 14.94 -8.71
C ALA A 87 -6.09 14.94 -10.09
N SER A 88 -4.82 14.53 -10.14
CA SER A 88 -4.00 14.54 -11.36
C SER A 88 -3.04 13.36 -11.37
N CYS A 89 -2.77 12.83 -12.55
CA CYS A 89 -1.70 11.86 -12.79
C CYS A 89 -0.55 12.58 -13.51
N HIS A 90 0.67 12.45 -12.99
CA HIS A 90 1.92 12.87 -13.63
C HIS A 90 2.78 11.63 -13.84
#